data_AF-A0A0Q9N398-F1
#
_entry.id   AF-A0A0Q9N398-F1
#
_cell.length_a   1.000
_cell.length_b   1.000
_cell.length_c   1.000
_cell.angle_alpha   90.00
_cell.angle_beta   90.00
_cell.angle_gamma   90.00
#
_symmetry.space_group_name_H-M   'P 1'
#
loop_
_entity.id
_entity.type
_entity.pdbx_description
1 polymer ?
#
loop_
_entity_poly.entity_id
_entity_poly.type
_entity_poly.pdbx_seq_one_letter_code
_entity_poly.pdbx_strand_id
1 'polypeptide(L)'
;MSELEDEKQNKQLSARISEGVMLGVLTLIGYFCAYKFEVGNLAYYNIPDNFVEVELISVLNVVSVIWPNLIPLFYLVISLEDAFSFKTNTVKGFAFITSFICILYLGMLFFSGFNWVTTIVMLIFEIFLIIFTFIIPLFKEKSTTGYWNKVENYKPNLTVPPFFLRIINDYGKRTALMIVVAISTLSFLPLFSDLGKREAEREDTYLIATLDGQQKVLIGTYMDSMIIAPVDVASKEITPKFQFIKQKDDDVSKILAFESVKTGPLKVREPRSVNESVYE
;
A
#
# COMPACT_ATOMS: atom_id res chain seq x y z
N MET A 1 -11.77 -40.38 28.75
CA MET A 1 -10.81 -39.48 29.43
C MET A 1 -9.77 -38.96 28.44
N SER A 2 -9.27 -39.78 27.49
CA SER A 2 -8.33 -39.32 26.45
C SER A 2 -8.92 -38.32 25.46
N GLU A 3 -10.19 -38.45 25.04
CA GLU A 3 -10.79 -37.47 24.09
C GLU A 3 -10.91 -36.05 24.66
N LEU A 4 -11.13 -35.91 25.97
CA LEU A 4 -11.21 -34.60 26.65
C LEU A 4 -9.81 -33.99 26.88
N GLU A 5 -8.77 -34.82 26.99
CA GLU A 5 -7.38 -34.37 27.05
C GLU A 5 -6.86 -33.98 25.67
N ASP A 6 -7.18 -34.76 24.63
CA ASP A 6 -6.86 -34.44 23.24
C ASP A 6 -7.57 -33.16 22.78
N GLU A 7 -8.84 -32.95 23.14
CA GLU A 7 -9.56 -31.70 22.80
C GLU A 7 -8.94 -30.49 23.53
N LYS A 8 -8.55 -30.62 24.80
CA LYS A 8 -7.85 -29.55 25.54
C LYS A 8 -6.46 -29.26 25.00
N GLN A 9 -5.71 -30.30 24.63
CA GLN A 9 -4.34 -30.18 24.13
C GLN A 9 -4.35 -29.61 22.70
N ASN A 10 -5.32 -29.98 21.87
CA ASN A 10 -5.50 -29.42 20.52
C ASN A 10 -6.01 -27.96 20.56
N LYS A 11 -6.83 -27.61 21.56
CA LYS A 11 -7.22 -26.20 21.83
C LYS A 11 -6.04 -25.35 22.33
N GLN A 12 -5.09 -25.95 23.04
CA GLN A 12 -3.82 -25.31 23.44
C GLN A 12 -2.81 -25.24 22.29
N LEU A 13 -2.84 -26.17 21.33
CA LEU A 13 -2.01 -26.18 20.13
C LEU A 13 -2.54 -25.27 19.01
N SER A 14 -3.71 -24.66 19.16
CA SER A 14 -4.08 -23.47 18.36
C SER A 14 -3.12 -22.34 18.71
N ALA A 15 -1.97 -22.37 18.04
CA ALA A 15 -0.82 -21.55 18.31
C ALA A 15 -1.22 -20.08 18.30
N ARG A 16 -1.33 -19.51 19.51
CA ARG A 16 -1.47 -18.07 19.66
C ARG A 16 -0.19 -17.47 19.10
N ILE A 17 -0.30 -16.86 17.92
CA ILE A 17 0.75 -16.02 17.38
C ILE A 17 1.10 -15.01 18.47
N SER A 18 2.36 -15.06 18.93
CA SER A 18 2.80 -14.18 20.01
C SER A 18 2.81 -12.74 19.50
N GLU A 19 2.61 -11.79 20.41
CA GLU A 19 2.67 -10.36 20.08
C GLU A 19 4.01 -9.99 19.40
N GLY A 20 5.11 -10.65 19.78
CA GLY A 20 6.41 -10.49 19.14
C GLY A 20 6.44 -10.91 17.67
N VAL A 21 5.77 -12.01 17.30
CA VAL A 21 5.65 -12.41 15.89
C VAL A 21 4.83 -11.39 15.10
N MET A 22 3.76 -10.85 15.70
CA MET A 22 2.96 -9.81 15.05
C MET A 22 3.78 -8.55 14.75
N LEU A 23 4.56 -8.10 15.74
CA LEU A 23 5.47 -6.96 15.56
C LEU A 23 6.50 -7.25 14.49
N GLY A 24 7.11 -8.44 14.48
CA GLY A 24 8.08 -8.83 13.45
C GLY A 24 7.50 -8.81 12.03
N VAL A 25 6.28 -9.33 11.84
CA VAL A 25 5.58 -9.30 10.54
C VAL A 25 5.26 -7.87 10.13
N LEU A 26 4.76 -7.05 11.05
CA LEU A 26 4.43 -5.65 10.76
C LEU A 26 5.68 -4.84 10.36
N THR A 27 6.79 -5.03 11.06
CA THR A 27 8.08 -4.42 10.72
C THR A 27 8.54 -4.88 9.34
N LEU A 28 8.51 -6.19 9.04
CA LEU A 28 8.88 -6.73 7.73
C LEU A 28 8.04 -6.11 6.60
N ILE A 29 6.73 -5.98 6.80
CA ILE A 29 5.82 -5.34 5.85
C ILE A 29 6.20 -3.87 5.64
N GLY A 30 6.47 -3.12 6.71
CA GLY A 30 6.90 -1.72 6.61
C GLY A 30 8.17 -1.54 5.79
N TYR A 31 9.19 -2.37 6.04
CA TYR A 31 10.42 -2.39 5.24
C TYR A 31 10.17 -2.75 3.79
N PHE A 32 9.27 -3.71 3.51
CA PHE A 32 8.98 -4.12 2.14
C PHE A 32 8.23 -3.05 1.35
N CYS A 33 7.31 -2.33 2.00
CA CYS A 33 6.65 -1.17 1.41
C CYS A 33 7.64 -0.03 1.14
N ALA A 34 8.56 0.26 2.07
CA ALA A 34 9.63 1.25 1.88
C ALA A 34 10.56 0.86 0.73
N TYR A 35 10.97 -0.40 0.67
CA TYR A 35 11.73 -0.94 -0.45
C TYR A 35 11.01 -0.72 -1.78
N LYS A 36 9.71 -1.04 -1.88
CA LYS A 36 8.95 -0.81 -3.12
C LYS A 36 8.80 0.66 -3.48
N PHE A 37 8.69 1.55 -2.50
CA PHE A 37 8.72 2.98 -2.72
C PHE A 37 10.05 3.43 -3.35
N GLU A 38 11.18 3.03 -2.77
CA GLU A 38 12.51 3.37 -3.29
C GLU A 38 12.78 2.76 -4.67
N VAL A 39 12.33 1.52 -4.91
CA VAL A 39 12.36 0.90 -6.26
C VAL A 39 11.63 1.80 -7.26
N GLY A 40 10.45 2.31 -6.90
CA GLY A 40 9.67 3.22 -7.74
C GLY A 40 10.39 4.54 -8.02
N ASN A 41 10.99 5.12 -6.98
CA ASN A 41 11.77 6.35 -7.07
C ASN A 41 12.96 6.18 -8.03
N LEU A 42 13.79 5.15 -7.82
CA LEU A 42 14.95 4.86 -8.68
C LEU A 42 14.56 4.44 -10.10
N ALA A 43 13.45 3.75 -10.27
CA ALA A 43 12.92 3.38 -11.59
C ALA A 43 12.57 4.60 -12.45
N TYR A 44 12.18 5.73 -11.85
CA TYR A 44 12.00 6.98 -12.58
C TYR A 44 13.28 7.40 -13.31
N TYR A 45 14.43 7.26 -12.63
CA TYR A 45 15.75 7.60 -13.15
C TYR A 45 16.40 6.49 -13.99
N ASN A 46 15.68 5.41 -14.31
CA ASN A 46 16.21 4.22 -14.98
C ASN A 46 17.39 3.56 -14.22
N ILE A 47 17.40 3.66 -12.89
CA ILE A 47 18.40 2.99 -12.05
C ILE A 47 17.88 1.58 -11.71
N PRO A 48 18.69 0.53 -11.91
CA PRO A 48 18.28 -0.85 -11.56
C PRO A 48 18.02 -1.05 -10.06
N ASP A 49 17.14 -2.00 -9.74
CA ASP A 49 16.61 -2.25 -8.38
C ASP A 49 17.63 -2.85 -7.39
N ASN A 50 18.76 -3.34 -7.87
CA ASN A 50 19.87 -3.82 -7.03
C ASN A 50 20.60 -2.68 -6.29
N PHE A 51 20.36 -1.42 -6.66
CA PHE A 51 20.94 -0.23 -6.02
C PHE A 51 19.99 0.45 -5.03
N VAL A 52 18.86 -0.19 -4.69
CA VAL A 52 17.93 0.33 -3.70
C VAL A 52 18.54 0.20 -2.31
N GLU A 53 18.57 1.31 -1.58
CA GLU A 53 18.86 1.34 -0.15
C GLU A 53 17.63 1.85 0.59
N VAL A 54 17.21 1.11 1.63
CA VAL A 54 16.03 1.49 2.41
C VAL A 54 16.47 2.31 3.60
N GLU A 55 16.32 3.62 3.49
CA GLU A 55 16.57 4.52 4.61
C GLU A 55 15.48 4.43 5.68
N LEU A 56 15.86 4.65 6.94
CA LEU A 56 14.91 4.68 8.05
C LEU A 56 13.82 5.74 7.84
N ILE A 57 14.16 6.88 7.24
CA ILE A 57 13.19 7.94 6.96
C ILE A 57 12.12 7.48 5.96
N SER A 58 12.50 6.73 4.93
CA SER A 58 11.58 6.14 3.97
C SER A 58 10.63 5.14 4.63
N VAL A 59 11.14 4.33 5.57
CA VAL A 59 10.29 3.44 6.39
C VAL A 59 9.30 4.26 7.22
N LEU A 60 9.73 5.33 7.88
CA LEU A 60 8.84 6.18 8.68
C LEU A 60 7.76 6.85 7.82
N ASN A 61 8.12 7.35 6.64
CA ASN A 61 7.19 7.96 5.69
C ASN A 61 6.12 6.95 5.25
N VAL A 62 6.54 5.75 4.85
CA VAL A 62 5.62 4.68 4.44
C VAL A 62 4.71 4.24 5.57
N VAL A 63 5.25 4.07 6.78
CA VAL A 63 4.47 3.70 7.97
C VAL A 63 3.40 4.75 8.27
N SER A 64 3.73 6.04 8.14
CA SER A 64 2.77 7.14 8.35
C SER A 64 1.57 7.10 7.40
N VAL A 65 1.76 6.58 6.17
CA VAL A 65 0.69 6.39 5.17
C VAL A 65 -0.11 5.11 5.46
N ILE A 66 0.52 4.05 5.96
CA ILE A 66 -0.13 2.76 6.24
C ILE A 66 -1.07 2.85 7.45
N TRP A 67 -0.67 3.51 8.55
CA TRP A 67 -1.43 3.54 9.80
C TRP A 67 -2.90 4.00 9.66
N PRO A 68 -3.17 5.13 8.98
CA PRO A 68 -4.55 5.57 8.75
C PRO A 68 -5.40 4.57 7.97
N ASN A 69 -4.79 3.67 7.19
CA ASN A 69 -5.48 2.62 6.44
C ASN A 69 -5.72 1.35 7.27
N LEU A 70 -4.83 1.04 8.22
CA LEU A 70 -4.97 -0.12 9.11
C LEU A 70 -6.08 0.05 10.15
N ILE A 71 -6.28 1.25 10.70
CA ILE A 71 -7.30 1.51 11.72
C ILE A 71 -8.72 1.18 11.20
N PRO A 72 -9.15 1.71 10.04
CA PRO A 72 -10.41 1.31 9.44
C PRO A 72 -10.49 -0.21 9.22
N LEU A 73 -9.43 -0.84 8.68
CA LEU A 73 -9.44 -2.28 8.38
C LEU A 73 -9.66 -3.12 9.65
N PHE A 74 -9.09 -2.71 10.77
CA PHE A 74 -9.35 -3.31 12.08
C PHE A 74 -10.83 -3.21 12.46
N TYR A 75 -11.43 -2.02 12.31
CA TYR A 75 -12.86 -1.82 12.56
C TYR A 75 -13.74 -2.65 11.62
N LEU A 76 -13.38 -2.81 10.35
CA LEU A 76 -14.09 -3.69 9.42
C LEU A 76 -14.16 -5.12 9.94
N VAL A 77 -13.03 -5.68 10.41
CA VAL A 77 -13.00 -7.06 10.88
C VAL A 77 -13.92 -7.25 12.09
N ILE A 78 -13.94 -6.29 13.01
CA ILE A 78 -14.89 -6.29 14.14
C ILE A 78 -16.33 -6.28 13.63
N SER A 79 -16.64 -5.42 12.66
CA SER A 79 -18.00 -5.27 12.17
C SER A 79 -18.48 -6.39 11.26
N LEU A 80 -17.58 -7.05 10.53
CA LEU A 80 -17.89 -8.30 9.85
C LEU A 80 -18.26 -9.38 10.85
N GLU A 81 -17.57 -9.45 11.99
CA GLU A 81 -17.93 -10.38 13.05
C GLU A 81 -19.34 -10.11 13.59
N ASP A 82 -19.66 -8.85 13.88
CA ASP A 82 -21.00 -8.47 14.33
C ASP A 82 -22.06 -8.81 13.28
N ALA A 83 -21.79 -8.52 12.00
CA ALA A 83 -22.69 -8.82 10.89
C ALA A 83 -22.93 -10.33 10.70
N PHE A 84 -21.89 -11.15 10.87
CA PHE A 84 -21.97 -12.59 10.62
C PHE A 84 -22.28 -13.44 11.85
N SER A 85 -22.12 -12.91 13.06
CA SER A 85 -22.49 -13.64 14.28
C SER A 85 -24.00 -13.81 14.46
N PHE A 86 -24.83 -13.18 13.60
CA PHE A 86 -26.31 -13.20 13.57
C PHE A 86 -26.98 -12.95 14.94
N LYS A 87 -26.22 -12.53 15.96
CA LYS A 87 -26.68 -12.27 17.32
C LYS A 87 -27.14 -10.83 17.51
N THR A 88 -26.78 -9.95 16.60
CA THR A 88 -27.14 -8.53 16.61
C THR A 88 -27.84 -8.14 15.30
N ASN A 89 -28.49 -6.97 15.29
CA ASN A 89 -29.29 -6.46 14.18
C ASN A 89 -28.44 -6.36 12.88
N THR A 90 -28.65 -7.31 11.96
CA THR A 90 -27.93 -7.49 10.67
C THR A 90 -27.79 -6.19 9.89
N VAL A 91 -28.78 -5.30 10.01
CA VAL A 91 -28.82 -4.00 9.33
C VAL A 91 -27.71 -3.07 9.82
N LYS A 92 -27.41 -3.07 11.12
CA LYS A 92 -26.35 -2.24 11.70
C LYS A 92 -24.96 -2.70 11.23
N GLY A 93 -24.75 -4.01 11.15
CA GLY A 93 -23.50 -4.58 10.64
C GLY A 93 -23.25 -4.20 9.18
N PHE A 94 -24.26 -4.34 8.32
CA PHE A 94 -24.13 -3.93 6.92
C PHE A 94 -24.01 -2.41 6.74
N ALA A 95 -24.81 -1.59 7.43
CA ALA A 95 -24.69 -0.13 7.35
C ALA A 95 -23.28 0.33 7.76
N PHE A 96 -22.67 -0.35 8.72
CA PHE A 96 -21.28 -0.11 9.09
C PHE A 96 -20.30 -0.53 7.99
N ILE A 97 -20.44 -1.73 7.41
CA ILE A 97 -19.60 -2.20 6.30
C ILE A 97 -19.66 -1.23 5.11
N THR A 98 -20.86 -0.78 4.72
CA THR A 98 -21.09 0.24 3.69
C THR A 98 -20.39 1.56 4.04
N SER A 99 -20.60 2.08 5.25
CA SER A 99 -19.92 3.30 5.73
C SER A 99 -18.39 3.16 5.73
N PHE A 100 -17.89 1.96 6.04
CA PHE A 100 -16.47 1.64 6.02
C PHE A 100 -15.89 1.62 4.60
N ILE A 101 -16.58 1.01 3.64
CA ILE A 101 -16.16 0.99 2.23
C ILE A 101 -16.12 2.43 1.68
N CYS A 102 -17.09 3.26 2.06
CA CYS A 102 -17.08 4.69 1.76
C CYS A 102 -15.84 5.40 2.34
N ILE A 103 -15.45 5.14 3.59
CA ILE A 103 -14.25 5.73 4.20
C ILE A 103 -12.97 5.25 3.50
N LEU A 104 -12.85 3.95 3.21
CA LEU A 104 -11.70 3.42 2.45
C LEU A 104 -11.60 4.06 1.08
N TYR A 105 -12.73 4.22 0.40
CA TYR A 105 -12.79 4.84 -0.90
C TYR A 105 -12.38 6.33 -0.84
N LEU A 106 -12.86 7.08 0.16
CA LEU A 106 -12.42 8.45 0.40
C LEU A 106 -10.92 8.54 0.70
N GLY A 107 -10.38 7.62 1.50
CA GLY A 107 -8.94 7.51 1.74
C GLY A 107 -8.18 7.25 0.45
N MET A 108 -8.62 6.30 -0.37
CA MET A 108 -8.02 6.00 -1.67
C MET A 108 -8.02 7.24 -2.57
N LEU A 109 -9.14 7.96 -2.68
CA LEU A 109 -9.23 9.20 -3.48
C LEU A 109 -8.24 10.26 -3.02
N PHE A 110 -8.02 10.38 -1.69
CA PHE A 110 -7.10 11.34 -1.13
C PHE A 110 -5.63 11.01 -1.48
N PHE A 111 -5.25 9.73 -1.44
CA PHE A 111 -3.85 9.31 -1.65
C PHE A 111 -3.49 9.04 -3.11
N SER A 112 -4.33 8.34 -3.87
CA SER A 112 -3.99 7.99 -5.27
C SER A 112 -4.20 9.14 -6.24
N GLY A 113 -4.84 10.21 -5.78
CA GLY A 113 -5.49 11.19 -6.63
C GLY A 113 -6.76 10.61 -7.26
N PHE A 114 -7.55 11.48 -7.86
CA PHE A 114 -8.84 11.13 -8.42
C PHE A 114 -8.69 10.41 -9.77
N ASN A 115 -9.14 9.15 -9.86
CA ASN A 115 -9.20 8.38 -11.10
C ASN A 115 -10.66 8.01 -11.43
N TRP A 116 -11.20 8.58 -12.52
CA TRP A 116 -12.60 8.39 -12.92
C TRP A 116 -13.01 6.92 -13.07
N VAL A 117 -12.14 6.05 -13.57
CA VAL A 117 -12.47 4.63 -13.79
C VAL A 117 -12.62 3.91 -12.45
N THR A 118 -11.62 4.06 -11.57
CA THR A 118 -11.66 3.49 -10.21
C THR A 118 -12.87 4.01 -9.44
N THR A 119 -13.15 5.31 -9.54
CA THR A 119 -14.33 5.97 -8.96
C THR A 119 -15.63 5.30 -9.41
N ILE A 120 -15.82 5.11 -10.71
CA ILE A 120 -17.05 4.50 -11.26
C ILE A 120 -17.20 3.06 -10.77
N VAL A 121 -16.12 2.26 -10.80
CA VAL A 121 -16.16 0.86 -10.34
C VAL A 121 -16.54 0.78 -8.87
N MET A 122 -15.95 1.62 -8.02
CA MET A 122 -16.26 1.66 -6.59
C MET A 122 -17.69 2.13 -6.32
N LEU A 123 -18.20 3.12 -7.06
CA LEU A 123 -19.59 3.56 -6.97
C LEU A 123 -20.58 2.46 -7.37
N ILE A 124 -20.30 1.71 -8.45
CA ILE A 124 -21.14 0.59 -8.88
C ILE A 124 -21.16 -0.49 -7.78
N PHE A 125 -20.01 -0.80 -7.21
CA PHE A 125 -19.89 -1.76 -6.11
C PHE A 125 -20.66 -1.30 -4.86
N GLU A 126 -20.57 -0.02 -4.51
CA GLU A 126 -21.30 0.55 -3.37
C GLU A 126 -22.82 0.52 -3.59
N ILE A 127 -23.28 0.91 -4.78
CA ILE A 127 -24.68 0.82 -5.16
C ILE A 127 -25.15 -0.63 -5.08
N PHE A 128 -24.34 -1.58 -5.55
CA PHE A 128 -24.65 -3.01 -5.45
C PHE A 128 -24.82 -3.45 -3.98
N LEU A 129 -23.94 -3.02 -3.07
CA LEU A 129 -24.05 -3.32 -1.65
C LEU A 129 -25.28 -2.69 -1.01
N ILE A 130 -25.62 -1.45 -1.38
CA ILE A 130 -26.84 -0.77 -0.93
C ILE A 130 -28.09 -1.52 -1.41
N ILE A 131 -28.12 -1.92 -2.70
CA ILE A 131 -29.22 -2.72 -3.26
C ILE A 131 -29.36 -4.03 -2.48
N PHE A 132 -28.26 -4.75 -2.28
CA PHE A 132 -28.28 -6.04 -1.62
C PHE A 132 -28.73 -5.94 -0.16
N THR A 133 -28.29 -4.90 0.53
CA THR A 133 -28.55 -4.69 1.98
C THR A 133 -29.92 -4.13 2.24
N PHE A 134 -30.35 -3.11 1.49
CA PHE A 134 -31.53 -2.30 1.83
C PHE A 134 -32.70 -2.53 0.91
N ILE A 135 -32.45 -2.90 -0.37
CA ILE A 135 -33.51 -3.03 -1.37
C ILE A 135 -34.03 -4.46 -1.45
N ILE A 136 -33.15 -5.47 -1.51
CA ILE A 136 -33.57 -6.89 -1.57
C ILE A 136 -34.49 -7.31 -0.42
N PRO A 137 -34.24 -6.93 0.86
CA PRO A 137 -35.15 -7.26 1.95
C PRO A 137 -36.58 -6.80 1.74
N LEU A 138 -36.79 -5.65 1.07
CA LEU A 138 -38.12 -5.10 0.85
C LEU A 138 -39.00 -5.98 -0.02
N PHE A 139 -38.38 -6.68 -0.97
CA PHE A 139 -39.07 -7.55 -1.92
C PHE A 139 -39.25 -8.97 -1.39
N LYS A 140 -38.34 -9.46 -0.54
CA LYS A 140 -38.38 -10.82 0.00
C LYS A 140 -39.23 -10.94 1.26
N GLU A 141 -39.16 -10.00 2.18
CA GLU A 141 -39.94 -10.01 3.43
C GLU A 141 -41.32 -9.34 3.23
N LYS A 142 -42.21 -9.99 2.47
CA LYS A 142 -43.55 -9.43 2.18
C LYS A 142 -44.51 -9.50 3.38
N SER A 143 -44.28 -10.42 4.31
CA SER A 143 -45.15 -10.71 5.46
C SER A 143 -45.00 -9.71 6.61
N THR A 144 -43.89 -8.97 6.66
CA THR A 144 -43.61 -8.01 7.73
C THR A 144 -43.97 -6.59 7.29
N THR A 145 -44.65 -5.83 8.15
CA THR A 145 -45.03 -4.44 7.88
C THR A 145 -43.95 -3.48 8.40
N GLY A 146 -43.71 -2.40 7.65
CA GLY A 146 -42.68 -1.40 7.96
C GLY A 146 -41.30 -1.72 7.38
N TYR A 147 -40.63 -0.68 6.87
CA TYR A 147 -39.32 -0.79 6.21
C TYR A 147 -38.26 -1.45 7.11
N TRP A 148 -38.04 -0.90 8.31
CA TRP A 148 -36.99 -1.37 9.21
C TRP A 148 -37.19 -2.82 9.66
N ASN A 149 -38.44 -3.22 9.90
CA ASN A 149 -38.78 -4.60 10.26
C ASN A 149 -38.45 -5.57 9.13
N LYS A 150 -38.64 -5.18 7.87
CA LYS A 150 -38.27 -6.02 6.71
C LYS A 150 -36.76 -6.22 6.61
N VAL A 151 -36.00 -5.14 6.78
CA VAL A 151 -34.52 -5.21 6.70
C VAL A 151 -33.95 -6.01 7.87
N GLU A 152 -34.49 -5.86 9.08
CA GLU A 152 -34.04 -6.60 10.27
C GLU A 152 -34.41 -8.09 10.26
N ASN A 153 -35.58 -8.43 9.71
CA ASN A 153 -36.01 -9.83 9.60
C ASN A 153 -35.36 -10.59 8.44
N TYR A 154 -34.77 -9.89 7.47
CA TYR A 154 -34.11 -10.55 6.36
C TYR A 154 -32.82 -11.25 6.81
N LYS A 155 -32.88 -12.59 6.82
CA LYS A 155 -31.73 -13.46 7.06
C LYS A 155 -31.34 -14.13 5.76
N PRO A 156 -30.29 -13.67 5.05
CA PRO A 156 -29.86 -14.34 3.84
C PRO A 156 -29.47 -15.78 4.19
N ASN A 157 -30.08 -16.77 3.52
CA ASN A 157 -29.71 -18.18 3.62
C ASN A 157 -28.35 -18.41 2.96
N LEU A 158 -27.28 -17.97 3.62
CA LEU A 158 -25.91 -18.31 3.25
C LEU A 158 -25.64 -19.71 3.80
N THR A 159 -25.97 -20.73 3.02
CA THR A 159 -25.70 -22.14 3.32
C THR A 159 -24.21 -22.46 3.41
N VAL A 160 -23.36 -21.60 2.86
CA VAL A 160 -21.91 -21.74 2.91
C VAL A 160 -21.35 -20.51 3.65
N PRO A 161 -20.70 -20.69 4.82
CA PRO A 161 -20.03 -19.57 5.46
C PRO A 161 -18.96 -19.05 4.49
N PRO A 162 -18.91 -17.73 4.23
CA PRO A 162 -17.85 -17.15 3.41
C PRO A 162 -16.47 -17.63 3.87
N PHE A 163 -15.53 -17.74 2.94
CA PHE A 163 -14.18 -18.23 3.19
C PHE A 163 -13.52 -17.61 4.44
N PHE A 164 -13.70 -16.30 4.66
CA PHE A 164 -13.22 -15.59 5.84
C PHE A 164 -13.81 -16.08 7.16
N LEU A 165 -15.09 -16.47 7.20
CA LEU A 165 -15.70 -17.04 8.40
C LEU A 165 -15.15 -18.41 8.73
N ARG A 166 -14.79 -19.21 7.71
CA ARG A 166 -14.09 -20.48 7.95
C ARG A 166 -12.75 -20.22 8.64
N ILE A 167 -11.96 -19.27 8.14
CA ILE A 167 -10.69 -18.88 8.77
C ILE A 167 -10.91 -18.40 10.21
N ILE A 168 -11.90 -17.55 10.47
CA ILE A 168 -12.21 -17.05 11.81
C ILE A 168 -12.59 -18.21 12.75
N ASN A 169 -13.41 -19.15 12.29
CA ASN A 169 -13.86 -20.29 13.08
C ASN A 169 -12.72 -21.29 13.36
N ASP A 170 -11.89 -21.56 12.35
CA ASP A 170 -10.84 -22.58 12.42
C ASP A 170 -9.59 -22.09 13.17
N TYR A 171 -9.20 -20.82 12.97
CA TYR A 171 -7.93 -20.27 13.48
C TYR A 171 -8.09 -19.14 14.49
N GLY A 172 -9.32 -18.72 14.76
CA GLY A 172 -9.64 -17.62 15.64
C GLY A 172 -9.49 -16.24 14.99
N LYS A 173 -10.13 -15.26 15.62
CA LYS A 173 -10.26 -13.87 15.13
C LYS A 173 -8.93 -13.17 14.90
N ARG A 174 -7.98 -13.33 15.82
CA ARG A 174 -6.67 -12.66 15.75
C ARG A 174 -5.88 -13.11 14.52
N THR A 175 -5.90 -14.40 14.24
CA THR A 175 -5.22 -14.99 13.07
C THR A 175 -5.88 -14.54 11.78
N ALA A 176 -7.21 -14.59 11.72
CA ALA A 176 -7.96 -14.11 10.55
C ALA A 176 -7.68 -12.63 10.26
N LEU A 177 -7.69 -11.78 11.29
CA LEU A 177 -7.34 -10.36 11.17
C LEU A 177 -5.95 -10.17 10.59
N MET A 178 -4.94 -10.90 11.07
CA MET A 178 -3.58 -10.78 10.54
C MET A 178 -3.48 -11.24 9.09
N ILE A 179 -4.17 -12.32 8.71
CA ILE A 179 -4.19 -12.78 7.31
C ILE A 179 -4.82 -11.70 6.43
N VAL A 180 -5.94 -11.11 6.87
CA VAL A 180 -6.60 -10.01 6.16
C VAL A 180 -5.65 -8.81 6.03
N VAL A 181 -5.04 -8.35 7.13
CA VAL A 181 -4.08 -7.24 7.13
C VAL A 181 -2.91 -7.54 6.19
N ALA A 182 -2.30 -8.72 6.30
CA ALA A 182 -1.17 -9.12 5.46
C ALA A 182 -1.55 -9.15 3.97
N ILE A 183 -2.67 -9.79 3.61
CA ILE A 183 -3.15 -9.83 2.23
C ILE A 183 -3.43 -8.41 1.73
N SER A 184 -4.18 -7.62 2.51
CA SER A 184 -4.50 -6.24 2.16
C SER A 184 -3.23 -5.42 1.92
N THR A 185 -2.26 -5.45 2.83
CA THR A 185 -1.02 -4.70 2.65
C THR A 185 -0.20 -5.20 1.46
N LEU A 186 -0.10 -6.52 1.25
CA LEU A 186 0.58 -7.10 0.09
C LEU A 186 -0.08 -6.67 -1.23
N SER A 187 -1.41 -6.55 -1.28
CA SER A 187 -2.13 -6.05 -2.45
C SER A 187 -1.83 -4.59 -2.78
N PHE A 188 -1.41 -3.78 -1.80
CA PHE A 188 -1.03 -2.37 -2.01
C PHE A 188 0.44 -2.18 -2.42
N LEU A 189 1.27 -3.22 -2.45
CA LEU A 189 2.69 -3.07 -2.79
C LEU A 189 2.97 -2.36 -4.13
N PRO A 190 2.24 -2.64 -5.23
CA PRO A 190 2.46 -1.91 -6.49
C PRO A 190 2.22 -0.41 -6.36
N LEU A 191 1.27 0.01 -5.53
CA LEU A 191 0.96 1.42 -5.30
C LEU A 191 2.15 2.17 -4.70
N PHE A 192 2.93 1.54 -3.82
CA PHE A 192 4.13 2.18 -3.25
C PHE A 192 5.19 2.46 -4.32
N SER A 193 5.37 1.56 -5.28
CA SER A 193 6.27 1.81 -6.42
C SER A 193 5.78 2.97 -7.27
N ASP A 194 4.47 3.07 -7.52
CA ASP A 194 3.92 4.21 -8.26
C ASP A 194 4.05 5.53 -7.47
N LEU A 195 3.88 5.48 -6.14
CA LEU A 195 4.08 6.64 -5.27
C LEU A 195 5.54 7.13 -5.31
N GLY A 196 6.51 6.23 -5.19
CA GLY A 196 7.93 6.58 -5.30
C GLY A 196 8.28 7.19 -6.65
N LYS A 197 7.75 6.62 -7.74
CA LYS A 197 7.93 7.17 -9.09
C LYS A 197 7.35 8.58 -9.22
N ARG A 198 6.14 8.80 -8.70
CA ARG A 198 5.47 10.11 -8.73
C ARG A 198 6.19 11.15 -7.87
N GLU A 199 6.78 10.74 -6.75
CA GLU A 199 7.58 11.63 -5.91
C GLU A 199 8.81 12.11 -6.69
N ALA A 200 9.58 11.18 -7.26
CA ALA A 200 10.72 11.49 -8.12
C ALA A 200 10.36 12.38 -9.32
N GLU A 201 9.20 12.13 -9.95
CA GLU A 201 8.69 12.94 -11.06
C GLU A 201 8.34 14.38 -10.64
N ARG A 202 7.92 14.58 -9.40
CA ARG A 202 7.48 15.89 -8.88
C ARG A 202 8.58 16.66 -8.17
N GLU A 203 9.70 16.02 -7.88
CA GLU A 203 10.85 16.64 -7.24
C GLU A 203 11.27 17.89 -8.04
N ASP A 204 11.29 19.02 -7.35
CA ASP A 204 11.50 20.34 -7.95
C ASP A 204 12.82 20.97 -7.54
N THR A 205 13.51 20.36 -6.58
CA THR A 205 14.73 20.84 -5.97
C THR A 205 15.76 19.73 -5.98
N TYR A 206 16.92 20.01 -6.57
CA TYR A 206 17.97 19.01 -6.72
C TYR A 206 19.30 19.52 -6.21
N LEU A 207 20.13 18.59 -5.73
CA LEU A 207 21.53 18.85 -5.42
C LEU A 207 22.35 18.70 -6.71
N ILE A 208 22.91 19.80 -7.21
CA ILE A 208 23.67 19.84 -8.46
C ILE A 208 25.11 20.27 -8.19
N ALA A 209 26.06 19.61 -8.85
CA ALA A 209 27.46 19.98 -8.84
C ALA A 209 28.03 19.99 -10.27
N THR A 210 29.08 20.77 -10.49
CA THR A 210 29.81 20.77 -11.77
C THR A 210 31.05 19.91 -11.64
N LEU A 211 31.09 18.80 -12.38
CA LEU A 211 32.21 17.86 -12.44
C LEU A 211 32.73 17.77 -13.87
N ASP A 212 34.03 18.00 -14.07
CA ASP A 212 34.68 17.95 -15.39
C ASP A 212 34.03 18.88 -16.43
N GLY A 213 33.51 20.02 -15.98
CA GLY A 213 32.79 20.98 -16.83
C GLY A 213 31.35 20.59 -17.19
N GLN A 214 30.83 19.48 -16.63
CA GLN A 214 29.46 19.01 -16.83
C GLN A 214 28.65 19.08 -15.54
N GLN A 215 27.42 19.59 -15.63
CA GLN A 215 26.49 19.58 -14.50
C GLN A 215 25.99 18.15 -14.25
N LYS A 216 26.07 17.72 -13.00
CA LYS A 216 25.56 16.41 -12.55
C LYS A 216 24.63 16.61 -11.37
N VAL A 217 23.53 15.88 -11.38
CA VAL A 217 22.53 15.85 -10.32
C VAL A 217 22.78 14.67 -9.41
N LEU A 218 22.64 14.87 -8.10
CA LEU A 218 22.58 13.79 -7.12
C LEU A 218 21.16 13.21 -7.13
N ILE A 219 21.06 11.92 -7.49
CA ILE A 219 19.79 11.19 -7.50
C ILE A 219 19.54 10.54 -6.14
N GLY A 220 20.59 10.02 -5.50
CA GLY A 220 20.48 9.36 -4.21
C GLY A 220 21.82 8.86 -3.68
N THR A 221 21.77 8.12 -2.58
CA THR A 221 22.93 7.48 -1.97
C THR A 221 22.75 5.97 -1.94
N TYR A 222 23.87 5.25 -2.02
CA TYR A 222 23.94 3.81 -1.91
C TYR A 222 25.19 3.42 -1.13
N MET A 223 24.99 2.93 0.10
CA MET A 223 26.04 2.69 1.09
C MET A 223 26.90 3.96 1.28
N ASP A 224 28.21 3.86 1.07
CA ASP A 224 29.14 4.99 1.15
C ASP A 224 29.28 5.74 -0.21
N SER A 225 28.38 5.53 -1.17
CA SER A 225 28.48 6.12 -2.52
C SER A 225 27.28 7.00 -2.86
N MET A 226 27.53 8.05 -3.64
CA MET A 226 26.52 8.91 -4.24
C MET A 226 26.23 8.43 -5.66
N ILE A 227 24.95 8.35 -6.01
CA ILE A 227 24.48 8.08 -7.37
C ILE A 227 24.23 9.42 -8.04
N ILE A 228 25.03 9.74 -9.05
CA ILE A 228 24.89 10.98 -9.81
C ILE A 228 24.61 10.70 -11.28
N ALA A 229 23.91 11.61 -11.94
CA ALA A 229 23.69 11.55 -13.39
C ALA A 229 23.92 12.93 -14.03
N PRO A 230 24.33 12.99 -15.30
CA PRO A 230 24.37 14.24 -16.04
C PRO A 230 22.99 14.88 -16.15
N VAL A 231 22.95 16.19 -15.92
CA VAL A 231 21.73 16.99 -16.04
C VAL A 231 22.00 18.19 -16.95
N ASP A 232 21.05 18.49 -17.82
CA ASP A 232 20.98 19.77 -18.50
C ASP A 232 19.83 20.57 -17.89
N VAL A 233 20.18 21.54 -17.06
CA VAL A 233 19.22 22.38 -16.32
C VAL A 233 18.43 23.28 -17.28
N ALA A 234 19.01 23.66 -18.43
CA ALA A 234 18.34 24.52 -19.39
C ALA A 234 17.23 23.76 -20.13
N SER A 235 17.49 22.51 -20.53
CA SER A 235 16.47 21.64 -21.15
C SER A 235 15.59 20.89 -20.15
N LYS A 236 15.95 20.90 -18.86
CA LYS A 236 15.31 20.14 -17.77
C LYS A 236 15.32 18.64 -18.01
N GLU A 237 16.43 18.12 -18.54
CA GLU A 237 16.59 16.70 -18.84
C GLU A 237 17.73 16.07 -18.03
N ILE A 238 17.46 14.90 -17.46
CA ILE A 238 18.46 14.00 -16.87
C ILE A 238 18.79 12.94 -17.91
N THR A 239 20.08 12.78 -18.21
CA THR A 239 20.55 11.68 -19.05
C THR A 239 20.65 10.41 -18.21
N PRO A 240 20.08 9.26 -18.64
CA PRO A 240 20.09 8.00 -17.89
C PRO A 240 21.45 7.31 -17.94
N LYS A 241 22.49 8.01 -17.47
CA LYS A 241 23.87 7.54 -17.34
C LYS A 241 24.33 7.85 -15.92
N PHE A 242 24.21 6.88 -15.03
CA PHE A 242 24.57 7.06 -13.63
C PHE A 242 26.04 6.70 -13.38
N GLN A 243 26.63 7.36 -12.38
CA GLN A 243 27.97 7.09 -11.87
C GLN A 243 27.91 7.00 -10.34
N PHE A 244 28.72 6.12 -9.77
CA PHE A 244 28.89 6.01 -8.31
C PHE A 244 30.16 6.75 -7.90
N ILE A 245 30.03 7.70 -6.98
CA ILE A 245 31.17 8.40 -6.37
C ILE A 245 31.20 8.07 -4.88
N LYS A 246 32.30 7.51 -4.39
CA LYS A 246 32.48 7.21 -2.96
C LYS A 246 32.63 8.51 -2.16
N GLN A 247 31.92 8.64 -1.04
CA GLN A 247 32.01 9.80 -0.14
C GLN A 247 33.36 9.91 0.58
N LYS A 248 34.05 8.78 0.78
CA LYS A 248 35.31 8.70 1.56
C LYS A 248 36.57 9.08 0.80
N ASP A 249 36.48 9.43 -0.49
CA ASP A 249 37.65 9.99 -1.18
C ASP A 249 37.89 11.42 -0.69
N ASP A 250 39.04 11.67 -0.05
CA ASP A 250 39.45 12.99 0.49
C ASP A 250 39.45 14.12 -0.55
N ASP A 251 39.45 13.77 -1.84
CA ASP A 251 39.28 14.71 -2.96
C ASP A 251 37.80 15.05 -3.24
N VAL A 252 36.87 14.12 -3.04
CA VAL A 252 35.45 14.29 -3.35
C VAL A 252 34.80 15.32 -2.43
N SER A 253 35.17 15.31 -1.14
CA SER A 253 34.70 16.30 -0.15
C SER A 253 35.21 17.72 -0.41
N LYS A 254 36.29 17.88 -1.18
CA LYS A 254 36.83 19.19 -1.62
C LYS A 254 36.31 19.64 -2.99
N ILE A 255 35.86 18.70 -3.82
CA ILE A 255 35.49 18.94 -5.24
C ILE A 255 33.96 19.06 -5.42
N LEU A 256 33.15 18.43 -4.56
CA LEU A 256 31.69 18.43 -4.69
C LEU A 256 31.02 19.43 -3.74
N ALA A 257 31.05 20.71 -4.09
CA ALA A 257 30.10 21.67 -3.58
C ALA A 257 28.75 21.44 -4.30
N PHE A 258 27.96 20.48 -3.80
CA PHE A 258 26.58 20.36 -4.24
C PHE A 258 25.79 21.57 -3.77
N GLU A 259 25.17 22.26 -4.71
CA GLU A 259 24.26 23.36 -4.42
C GLU A 259 22.82 22.86 -4.55
N SER A 260 21.98 23.24 -3.59
CA SER A 260 20.54 23.02 -3.68
C SER A 260 19.95 24.02 -4.66
N VAL A 261 19.50 23.53 -5.81
CA VAL A 261 18.99 24.35 -6.91
C VAL A 261 17.53 23.97 -7.20
N LYS A 262 16.65 24.97 -7.16
CA LYS A 262 15.25 24.82 -7.57
C LYS A 262 15.14 24.83 -9.10
N THR A 263 15.16 23.67 -9.73
CA THR A 263 15.08 23.51 -11.20
C THR A 263 13.64 23.39 -11.71
N GLY A 264 12.70 23.06 -10.82
CA GLY A 264 11.44 22.45 -11.20
C GLY A 264 11.60 20.97 -11.58
N PRO A 265 10.49 20.28 -11.89
CA PRO A 265 10.52 18.88 -12.33
C PRO A 265 11.46 18.65 -13.52
N LEU A 266 12.42 17.75 -13.35
CA LEU A 266 13.34 17.31 -14.41
C LEU A 266 12.81 16.03 -15.04
N LYS A 267 12.87 15.91 -16.37
CA LYS A 267 12.45 14.71 -17.09
C LYS A 267 13.64 13.81 -17.36
N VAL A 268 13.46 12.51 -17.18
CA VAL A 268 14.49 11.53 -17.54
C VAL A 268 14.36 11.17 -19.00
N ARG A 269 15.44 11.33 -19.77
CA ARG A 269 15.44 10.98 -21.19
C ARG A 269 15.28 9.48 -21.35
N GLU A 270 14.40 9.06 -22.27
CA GLU A 270 14.25 7.64 -22.61
C GLU A 270 15.61 7.06 -23.04
N PRO A 271 16.02 5.90 -22.50
CA PRO A 271 17.25 5.25 -22.95
C PRO A 271 17.11 4.94 -24.44
N ARG A 272 18.04 5.45 -25.26
CA ARG A 272 18.09 5.08 -26.68
C ARG A 272 18.20 3.56 -26.76
N SER A 273 17.23 2.94 -27.44
CA SER A 273 17.26 1.49 -27.63
C SER A 273 18.57 1.13 -28.32
N VAL A 274 19.27 0.10 -27.81
CA VAL A 274 20.61 -0.32 -28.27
C VAL A 274 20.65 -0.64 -29.77
N ASN A 275 19.49 -0.83 -30.41
CA ASN A 275 19.38 -1.13 -31.84
C ASN A 275 19.62 0.07 -32.78
N GLU A 276 19.64 1.31 -32.28
CA GLU A 276 19.83 2.49 -33.15
C GLU A 276 21.30 2.88 -33.36
N SER A 277 22.24 2.41 -32.54
CA SER A 277 23.66 2.80 -32.62
C SER A 277 24.53 1.91 -33.50
N VAL A 278 23.95 0.98 -34.27
CA VAL A 278 24.70 0.10 -35.18
C VAL A 278 24.74 0.67 -36.61
N TYR A 279 24.05 1.78 -36.88
CA TYR A 279 23.88 2.34 -38.22
C TYR A 279 24.40 3.79 -38.40
N GLU A 280 25.18 4.32 -37.45
CA GLU A 280 25.95 5.57 -37.61
C GLU A 280 27.45 5.28 -37.53
#